data_AF-A0A345ZKC8-F1
#
_entry.id   AF-A0A345ZKC8-F1
#
_cell.length_a   1.000
_cell.length_b   1.000
_cell.length_c   1.000
_cell.angle_alpha   90.00
_cell.angle_beta   90.00
_cell.angle_gamma   90.00
#
_symmetry.space_group_name_H-M   'P 1'
#
loop_
_entity.id
_entity.type
_entity.pdbx_description
1 polymer ?
#
loop_
_entity_poly.entity_id
_entity_poly.type
_entity_poly.pdbx_seq_one_letter_code
_entity_poly.pdbx_strand_id
1 'polypeptide(L)'
;MLIAKTVSKNGSSLTIENFKILDGLQRTYRLHAIQRTIEFALSEHLDPSELLGLSRFAFSRKFSTELRQHSSNTEILRAVLEFRSEHGADELRNCLSKNPQWFEVWTGLTAADEVRKMLILNAGHKPVKTRHQLELLFLNLLPVLRRAGAGKFEIVREKEVGSSQFSKVRAPGEFHFAHLITAMLSFLRGRPVAASTGLVQEVNGASDDEEDATLAIDPELFNEAVRFLVRLEALLEEQHGDLARLWIGREVTLSGLFAGLGAYFAESNSREFPFKKFIATLKANPKALRLSEFESTRNSLDLSKINIGNVNRLAVFNATLSLLHNPSSNLHWRKYFAMEAA
;
A
#
# COMPACT_ATOMS: atom_id res chain seq x y z
N MET A 1 -8.78 17.83 10.82
CA MET A 1 -10.12 17.92 10.22
C MET A 1 -10.92 16.69 10.64
N LEU A 2 -12.19 16.88 10.97
CA LEU A 2 -13.06 15.84 11.52
C LEU A 2 -14.23 15.58 10.56
N ILE A 3 -14.62 14.32 10.38
CA ILE A 3 -15.94 13.95 9.84
C ILE A 3 -16.80 13.57 11.02
N ALA A 4 -18.04 14.03 11.05
CA ALA A 4 -19.02 13.59 12.03
C ALA A 4 -20.32 13.22 11.34
N LYS A 5 -20.93 12.10 11.76
CA LYS A 5 -22.28 11.71 11.30
C LYS A 5 -23.36 12.58 11.94
N THR A 6 -23.21 12.88 13.23
CA THR A 6 -24.15 13.69 14.01
C THR A 6 -23.40 14.78 14.76
N VAL A 7 -23.86 16.02 14.62
CA VAL A 7 -23.35 17.19 15.35
C VAL A 7 -24.53 17.91 15.96
N SER A 8 -24.53 18.07 17.29
CA SER A 8 -25.51 18.88 18.00
C SER A 8 -24.85 20.16 18.52
N LYS A 9 -25.54 21.29 18.36
CA LYS A 9 -25.05 22.60 18.81
C LYS A 9 -25.97 23.12 19.91
N ASN A 10 -25.42 23.33 21.10
CA ASN A 10 -26.13 23.92 22.24
C ASN A 10 -25.44 25.24 22.62
N GLY A 11 -25.94 26.36 22.11
CA GLY A 11 -25.33 27.67 22.35
C GLY A 11 -23.92 27.75 21.76
N SER A 12 -22.92 27.95 22.63
CA SER A 12 -21.49 28.00 22.27
C SER A 12 -20.80 26.64 22.28
N SER A 13 -21.46 25.57 22.73
CA SER A 13 -20.91 24.22 22.72
C SER A 13 -21.38 23.42 21.51
N LEU A 14 -20.47 22.59 21.00
CA LEU A 14 -20.71 21.71 19.87
C LEU A 14 -20.34 20.30 20.31
N THR A 15 -21.32 19.40 20.34
CA THR A 15 -21.17 18.02 20.78
C THR A 15 -21.13 17.12 19.56
N ILE A 16 -20.10 16.27 19.51
CA ILE A 16 -19.87 15.29 18.45
C ILE A 16 -19.77 13.92 19.11
N GLU A 17 -20.77 13.06 18.88
CA GLU A 17 -20.81 11.73 19.50
C GLU A 17 -19.88 10.74 18.80
N ASN A 18 -19.83 10.80 17.46
CA ASN A 18 -19.03 9.91 16.63
C ASN A 18 -18.30 10.72 15.56
N PHE A 19 -16.97 10.62 15.53
CA PHE A 19 -16.16 11.31 14.53
C PHE A 19 -15.02 10.44 13.97
N LYS A 20 -14.60 10.77 12.75
CA LYS A 20 -13.38 10.26 12.10
C LYS A 20 -12.40 11.41 11.86
N ILE A 21 -11.11 11.15 11.98
CA ILE A 21 -10.07 12.15 11.64
C ILE A 21 -9.65 11.93 10.17
N LEU A 22 -9.99 12.89 9.30
CA LEU A 22 -9.73 12.82 7.85
C LEU A 22 -8.29 13.15 7.46
N ASP A 23 -7.76 14.20 8.10
CA ASP A 23 -6.44 14.75 7.88
C ASP A 23 -6.00 15.50 9.14
N GLY A 24 -4.69 15.53 9.37
CA GLY A 24 -4.06 16.17 10.52
C GLY A 24 -3.34 15.22 11.45
N LEU A 25 -3.44 13.89 11.28
CA LEU A 25 -2.80 12.93 12.21
C LEU A 25 -1.29 13.20 12.34
N GLN A 26 -0.60 13.52 11.24
CA GLN A 26 0.82 13.87 11.27
C GLN A 26 1.10 15.24 11.93
N ARG A 27 0.26 16.26 11.73
CA ARG A 27 0.44 17.59 12.34
C ARG A 27 0.09 17.57 13.82
N THR A 28 -1.00 16.93 14.19
CA THR A 28 -1.40 16.68 15.58
C THR A 28 -0.37 15.81 16.30
N TYR A 29 0.17 14.77 15.64
CA TYR A 29 1.29 13.99 16.18
C TYR A 29 2.54 14.84 16.39
N ARG A 30 2.89 15.72 15.45
CA ARG A 30 4.01 16.67 15.63
C ARG A 30 3.77 17.64 16.79
N LEU A 31 2.58 18.21 16.90
CA LEU A 31 2.21 19.09 18.03
C LEU A 31 2.26 18.32 19.35
N HIS A 32 1.81 17.06 19.37
CA HIS A 32 1.92 16.19 20.54
C HIS A 32 3.38 15.90 20.90
N ALA A 33 4.22 15.58 19.91
CA ALA A 33 5.66 15.37 20.12
C ALA A 33 6.34 16.64 20.68
N ILE A 34 5.99 17.82 20.16
CA ILE A 34 6.48 19.10 20.68
C ILE A 34 6.03 19.30 22.13
N GLN A 35 4.74 19.14 22.43
CA GLN A 35 4.18 19.25 23.78
C GLN A 35 4.88 18.31 24.77
N ARG A 36 5.06 17.04 24.41
CA ARG A 36 5.79 16.05 25.22
C ARG A 36 7.25 16.43 25.45
N THR A 37 7.88 17.03 24.43
CA THR A 37 9.27 17.50 24.55
C THR A 37 9.39 18.70 25.45
N ILE A 38 8.41 19.60 25.43
CA ILE A 38 8.31 20.74 26.37
C ILE A 38 8.14 20.21 27.80
N GLU A 39 7.21 19.28 28.01
CA GLU A 39 6.99 18.63 29.32
C GLU A 39 8.28 17.99 29.84
N PHE A 40 8.96 17.21 28.99
CA PHE A 40 10.23 16.58 29.31
C PHE A 40 11.34 17.59 29.66
N ALA A 41 11.53 18.62 28.83
CA ALA A 41 12.58 19.61 29.06
C ALA A 41 12.37 20.41 30.35
N LEU A 42 11.12 20.61 30.75
CA LEU A 42 10.76 21.29 31.99
C LEU A 42 10.84 20.35 33.21
N SER A 43 10.38 19.09 33.10
CA SER A 43 10.40 18.13 34.22
C SER A 43 11.81 17.74 34.62
N GLU A 44 12.70 17.54 33.63
CA GLU A 44 14.10 17.20 33.86
C GLU A 44 14.98 18.42 34.12
N HIS A 45 14.38 19.62 34.22
CA HIS A 45 15.08 20.88 34.52
C HIS A 45 16.28 21.14 33.61
N LEU A 46 16.18 20.75 32.33
CA LEU A 46 17.27 20.82 31.37
C LEU A 46 17.75 22.27 31.19
N ASP A 47 19.04 22.53 31.39
CA ASP A 47 19.63 23.87 31.23
C ASP A 47 20.00 24.12 29.76
N PRO A 48 19.36 25.10 29.07
CA PRO A 48 19.72 25.43 27.69
C PRO A 48 21.18 25.85 27.52
N SER A 49 21.78 26.54 28.50
CA SER A 49 23.12 27.10 28.39
C SER A 49 24.21 26.02 28.34
N GLU A 50 24.03 24.93 29.11
CA GLU A 50 24.92 23.77 29.09
C GLU A 50 24.69 22.91 27.84
N LEU A 51 23.42 22.71 27.46
CA LEU A 51 23.06 21.69 26.48
C LEU A 51 23.16 22.17 25.02
N LEU A 52 22.92 23.45 24.75
CA LEU A 52 23.01 23.99 23.38
C LEU A 52 24.46 24.09 22.87
N GLY A 53 25.44 24.17 23.78
CA GLY A 53 26.87 24.12 23.46
C GLY A 53 27.37 22.75 23.03
N LEU A 54 26.60 21.68 23.24
CA LEU A 54 26.99 20.33 22.82
C LEU A 54 26.98 20.19 21.30
N SER A 55 27.96 19.45 20.78
CA SER A 55 27.97 19.01 19.39
C SER A 55 26.74 18.15 19.09
N ARG A 56 26.24 18.20 17.85
CA ARG A 56 25.05 17.41 17.44
C ARG A 56 25.19 15.91 17.77
N PHE A 57 26.40 15.37 17.64
CA PHE A 57 26.69 13.96 17.94
C PHE A 57 26.65 13.64 19.44
N ALA A 58 27.22 14.51 20.30
CA ALA A 58 27.14 14.37 21.74
C ALA A 58 25.70 14.52 22.25
N PHE A 59 24.97 15.50 21.71
CA PHE A 59 23.56 15.76 22.04
C PHE A 59 22.67 14.56 21.66
N SER A 60 22.85 13.99 20.47
CA SER A 60 22.10 12.82 20.03
C SER A 60 22.38 11.59 20.89
N ARG A 61 23.65 11.31 21.20
CA ARG A 61 23.97 10.19 22.11
C ARG A 61 23.33 10.33 23.48
N LYS A 62 23.23 11.56 24.00
CA LYS A 62 22.64 11.83 25.33
C LYS A 62 21.12 11.60 25.34
N PHE A 63 20.38 12.05 24.31
CA PHE A 63 18.91 12.14 24.40
C PHE A 63 18.11 11.27 23.40
N SER A 64 18.73 10.67 22.38
CA SER A 64 17.98 9.97 21.31
C SER A 64 17.18 8.74 21.77
N THR A 65 17.56 8.08 22.87
CA THR A 65 16.81 6.92 23.39
C THR A 65 15.57 7.36 24.16
N GLU A 66 15.71 8.38 25.00
CA GLU A 66 14.65 8.93 25.83
C GLU A 66 13.61 9.67 25.00
N LEU A 67 14.04 10.50 24.05
CA LEU A 67 13.12 11.20 23.15
C LEU A 67 12.28 10.25 22.28
N ARG A 68 12.80 9.06 21.97
CA ARG A 68 12.03 8.02 21.27
C ARG A 68 10.85 7.51 22.09
N GLN A 69 10.98 7.44 23.41
CA GLN A 69 9.87 7.06 24.31
C GLN A 69 8.78 8.14 24.32
N HIS A 70 9.16 9.40 24.12
CA HIS A 70 8.24 10.54 24.00
C HIS A 70 7.75 10.79 22.57
N SER A 71 7.97 9.87 21.62
CA SER A 71 7.60 10.08 20.21
C SER A 71 8.20 11.35 19.59
N SER A 72 9.39 11.75 20.05
CA SER A 72 10.09 12.97 19.65
C SER A 72 11.50 12.68 19.13
N ASN A 73 12.23 13.73 18.76
CA ASN A 73 13.59 13.67 18.28
C ASN A 73 14.45 14.84 18.79
N THR A 74 15.76 14.73 18.56
CA THR A 74 16.75 15.67 19.08
C THR A 74 16.67 17.05 18.44
N GLU A 75 16.10 17.17 17.23
CA GLU A 75 15.91 18.46 16.56
C GLU A 75 14.79 19.25 17.25
N ILE A 76 13.70 18.58 17.61
CA ILE A 76 12.59 19.18 18.36
C ILE A 76 13.07 19.62 19.75
N LEU A 77 13.82 18.77 20.47
CA LEU A 77 14.36 19.16 21.77
C LEU A 77 15.29 20.36 21.68
N ARG A 78 16.14 20.42 20.64
CA ARG A 78 17.04 21.55 20.46
C ARG A 78 16.26 22.85 20.20
N ALA A 79 15.24 22.81 19.35
CA ALA A 79 14.37 23.96 19.10
C ALA A 79 13.61 24.41 20.38
N VAL A 80 13.14 23.46 21.20
CA VAL A 80 12.52 23.74 22.49
C VAL A 80 13.48 24.44 23.45
N LEU A 81 14.74 23.99 23.51
CA LEU A 81 15.78 24.59 24.36
C LEU A 81 16.21 25.97 23.84
N GLU A 82 16.33 26.15 22.52
CA GLU A 82 16.61 27.45 21.88
C GLU A 82 15.51 28.45 22.23
N PHE A 83 14.24 28.09 22.02
CA PHE A 83 13.10 28.93 22.38
C PHE A 83 13.08 29.26 23.89
N ARG A 84 13.37 28.29 24.76
CA ARG A 84 13.47 28.52 26.20
C ARG A 84 14.60 29.48 26.56
N SER A 85 15.74 29.36 25.88
CA SER A 85 16.89 30.25 26.10
C SER A 85 16.57 31.70 25.73
N GLU A 86 15.77 31.89 24.68
CA GLU A 86 15.41 33.21 24.17
C GLU A 86 14.24 33.86 24.92
N HIS A 87 13.25 33.07 25.34
CA HIS A 87 11.97 33.58 25.87
C HIS A 87 11.64 33.15 27.29
N GLY A 88 12.42 32.23 27.89
CA GLY A 88 12.20 31.73 29.24
C GLY A 88 11.22 30.55 29.33
N ALA A 89 11.16 29.94 30.51
CA ALA A 89 10.39 28.73 30.77
C ALA A 89 8.87 28.95 30.78
N ASP A 90 8.42 30.13 31.24
CA ASP A 90 6.98 30.43 31.33
C ASP A 90 6.37 30.70 29.95
N GLU A 91 7.13 31.33 29.05
CA GLU A 91 6.68 31.52 27.67
C GLU A 91 6.66 30.20 26.91
N LEU A 92 7.66 29.33 27.12
CA LEU A 92 7.67 27.98 26.58
C LEU A 92 6.45 27.16 27.05
N ARG A 93 6.10 27.22 28.34
CA ARG A 93 4.94 26.50 28.88
C ARG A 93 3.62 26.93 28.22
N ASN A 94 3.52 28.21 27.85
CA ASN A 94 2.31 28.79 27.30
C ASN A 94 2.29 28.88 25.77
N CYS A 95 3.36 28.47 25.09
CA CYS A 95 3.48 28.69 23.65
C CYS A 95 2.40 27.95 22.85
N LEU A 96 1.92 26.80 23.33
CA LEU A 96 0.84 26.05 22.66
C LEU A 96 -0.56 26.46 23.15
N SER A 97 -0.70 26.94 24.38
CA SER A 97 -2.00 27.38 24.93
C SER A 97 -2.46 28.73 24.38
N LYS A 98 -1.52 29.60 23.99
CA LYS A 98 -1.81 30.90 23.35
C LYS A 98 -2.24 30.77 21.88
N ASN A 99 -2.10 29.58 21.27
CA ASN A 99 -2.41 29.35 19.87
C ASN A 99 -3.78 28.68 19.72
N PRO A 100 -4.82 29.40 19.26
CA PRO A 100 -6.13 28.80 19.03
C PRO A 100 -6.04 27.74 17.92
N GLN A 101 -6.57 26.56 18.20
CA GLN A 101 -6.68 25.48 17.20
C GLN A 101 -8.03 25.54 16.52
N TRP A 102 -8.02 25.52 15.19
CA TRP A 102 -9.23 25.50 14.39
C TRP A 102 -9.53 24.08 13.94
N PHE A 103 -10.71 23.57 14.32
CA PHE A 103 -11.22 22.30 13.84
C PHE A 103 -12.29 22.56 12.79
N GLU A 104 -12.05 22.07 11.58
CA GLU A 104 -13.07 22.00 10.56
C GLU A 104 -13.79 20.64 10.67
N VAL A 105 -15.11 20.69 10.88
CA VAL A 105 -15.98 19.53 11.03
C VAL A 105 -16.90 19.44 9.83
N TRP A 106 -16.83 18.32 9.12
CA TRP A 106 -17.67 18.05 7.96
C TRP A 106 -18.72 17.00 8.30
N THR A 107 -19.96 17.27 7.88
CA THR A 107 -21.12 16.42 8.16
C THR A 107 -21.83 16.07 6.86
N GLY A 108 -22.59 14.96 6.88
CA GLY A 108 -23.41 14.53 5.75
C GLY A 108 -22.63 14.19 4.47
N LEU A 109 -21.36 13.79 4.59
CA LEU A 109 -20.56 13.38 3.45
C LEU A 109 -20.96 11.97 3.01
N THR A 110 -21.02 11.75 1.70
CA THR A 110 -20.99 10.39 1.14
C THR A 110 -19.57 9.82 1.23
N ALA A 111 -19.40 8.50 1.19
CA ALA A 111 -18.08 7.86 1.15
C ALA A 111 -17.21 8.40 0.00
N ALA A 112 -17.81 8.68 -1.16
CA ALA A 112 -17.12 9.28 -2.30
C ALA A 112 -16.63 10.71 -2.01
N ASP A 113 -17.43 11.50 -1.29
CA ASP A 113 -17.06 12.85 -0.87
C ASP A 113 -15.95 12.83 0.17
N GLU A 114 -16.01 11.92 1.16
CA GLU A 114 -14.95 11.73 2.17
C GLU A 114 -13.60 11.47 1.51
N VAL A 115 -13.53 10.55 0.54
CA VAL A 115 -12.27 10.23 -0.15
C VAL A 115 -11.81 11.35 -1.06
N ARG A 116 -12.72 11.98 -1.84
CA ARG A 116 -12.36 13.15 -2.65
C ARG A 116 -11.75 14.25 -1.78
N LYS A 117 -12.35 14.47 -0.62
CA LYS A 117 -11.90 15.41 0.41
C LYS A 117 -10.55 15.02 1.00
N MET A 118 -10.35 13.76 1.37
CA MET A 118 -9.05 13.21 1.79
C MET A 118 -7.96 13.44 0.73
N LEU A 119 -8.29 13.26 -0.56
CA LEU A 119 -7.37 13.45 -1.68
C LEU A 119 -7.03 14.93 -1.91
N ILE A 120 -8.01 15.83 -1.80
CA ILE A 120 -7.82 17.29 -1.91
C ILE A 120 -6.99 17.82 -0.72
N LEU A 121 -7.24 17.34 0.50
CA LEU A 121 -6.50 17.75 1.70
C LEU A 121 -5.03 17.32 1.65
N ASN A 122 -4.75 16.13 1.10
CA ASN A 122 -3.40 15.69 0.80
C ASN A 122 -2.73 16.47 -0.34
N ALA A 123 -3.46 17.25 -1.15
CA ALA A 123 -2.92 17.95 -2.33
C ALA A 123 -2.10 19.22 -2.00
N GLY A 124 -2.05 19.66 -0.73
CA GLY A 124 -1.11 20.70 -0.28
C GLY A 124 0.33 20.21 -0.09
N HIS A 125 0.55 18.90 -0.03
CA HIS A 125 1.84 18.23 -0.10
C HIS A 125 1.84 17.33 -1.35
N LYS A 126 3.00 16.89 -1.88
CA LYS A 126 3.05 16.05 -3.10
C LYS A 126 1.98 14.94 -3.04
N PRO A 127 1.06 14.85 -4.02
CA PRO A 127 -0.03 13.89 -3.98
C PRO A 127 0.54 12.49 -3.79
N VAL A 128 0.07 11.81 -2.74
CA VAL A 128 0.51 10.46 -2.43
C VAL A 128 0.10 9.57 -3.61
N LYS A 129 1.06 8.85 -4.18
CA LYS A 129 0.79 7.93 -5.29
C LYS A 129 -0.29 6.93 -4.88
N THR A 130 -1.23 6.66 -5.77
CA THR A 130 -2.34 5.71 -5.53
C THR A 130 -1.89 4.35 -5.00
N ARG A 131 -0.72 3.85 -5.44
CA ARG A 131 -0.15 2.60 -4.93
C ARG A 131 0.27 2.69 -3.47
N HIS A 132 0.86 3.82 -3.06
CA HIS A 132 1.17 4.03 -1.65
C HIS A 132 -0.10 4.19 -0.81
N GLN A 133 -1.12 4.89 -1.32
CA GLN A 133 -2.43 4.97 -0.66
C GLN A 133 -3.03 3.57 -0.46
N LEU A 134 -2.99 2.74 -1.50
CA LEU A 134 -3.45 1.36 -1.42
C LEU A 134 -2.64 0.56 -0.38
N GLU A 135 -1.30 0.67 -0.35
CA GLU A 135 -0.50 0.02 0.69
C GLU A 135 -0.89 0.42 2.11
N LEU A 136 -1.21 1.70 2.34
CA LEU A 136 -1.62 2.19 3.65
C LEU A 136 -2.90 1.52 4.15
N LEU A 137 -3.86 1.25 3.27
CA LEU A 137 -5.12 0.59 3.61
C LEU A 137 -4.93 -0.86 4.06
N PHE A 138 -3.85 -1.50 3.62
CA PHE A 138 -3.62 -2.93 3.86
C PHE A 138 -2.41 -3.19 4.77
N LEU A 139 -1.86 -2.18 5.46
CA LEU A 139 -0.65 -2.32 6.30
C LEU A 139 -0.75 -3.42 7.37
N ASN A 140 -1.96 -3.67 7.87
CA ASN A 140 -2.25 -4.75 8.83
C ASN A 140 -1.93 -6.15 8.29
N LEU A 141 -1.92 -6.34 6.96
CA LEU A 141 -1.58 -7.61 6.32
C LEU A 141 -0.08 -7.84 6.18
N LEU A 142 0.73 -6.78 6.27
CA LEU A 142 2.17 -6.87 6.06
C LEU A 142 2.85 -7.89 7.01
N PRO A 143 2.53 -7.94 8.33
CA PRO A 143 3.06 -8.96 9.22
C PRO A 143 2.61 -10.39 8.87
N VAL A 144 1.39 -10.54 8.34
CA VAL A 144 0.84 -11.85 7.93
C VAL A 144 1.62 -12.37 6.72
N LEU A 145 1.75 -11.55 5.68
CA LEU A 145 2.48 -11.90 4.46
C LEU A 145 3.95 -12.24 4.74
N ARG A 146 4.62 -11.50 5.63
CA ARG A 146 6.01 -11.79 6.02
C ARG A 146 6.17 -13.14 6.74
N ARG A 147 5.20 -13.53 7.58
CA ARG A 147 5.23 -14.83 8.28
C ARG A 147 5.00 -16.01 7.35
N ALA A 148 4.16 -15.85 6.33
CA ALA A 148 3.84 -16.89 5.34
C ALA A 148 5.05 -17.35 4.50
N GLY A 149 6.05 -16.48 4.38
CA GLY A 149 7.17 -16.61 3.44
C GLY A 149 8.32 -17.54 3.82
N ALA A 150 8.43 -17.94 5.09
CA ALA A 150 9.54 -18.77 5.62
C ALA A 150 10.96 -18.37 5.13
N GLY A 151 11.21 -17.07 4.92
CA GLY A 151 12.51 -16.52 4.48
C GLY A 151 12.80 -16.55 2.98
N LYS A 152 11.89 -17.03 2.13
CA LYS A 152 12.03 -17.02 0.64
C LYS A 152 11.12 -16.00 -0.04
N PHE A 153 10.45 -15.16 0.75
CA PHE A 153 9.48 -14.19 0.28
C PHE A 153 9.70 -12.89 1.04
N GLU A 154 10.14 -11.88 0.32
CA GLU A 154 10.41 -10.55 0.85
C GLU A 154 9.45 -9.54 0.22
N ILE A 155 9.02 -8.58 1.03
CA ILE A 155 8.05 -7.57 0.60
C ILE A 155 8.73 -6.23 0.48
N VAL A 156 8.74 -5.70 -0.74
CA VAL A 156 9.23 -4.36 -1.07
C VAL A 156 8.05 -3.40 -1.14
N ARG A 157 8.18 -2.23 -0.52
CA ARG A 157 7.11 -1.21 -0.52
C ARG A 157 7.35 -0.11 -1.54
N GLU A 158 6.28 0.58 -1.94
CA GLU A 158 6.32 1.70 -2.90
C GLU A 158 7.27 2.83 -2.47
N LYS A 159 7.48 2.99 -1.15
CA LYS A 159 8.41 3.98 -0.60
C LYS A 159 9.89 3.59 -0.77
N GLU A 160 10.19 2.29 -0.90
CA GLU A 160 11.53 1.74 -1.03
C GLU A 160 11.91 1.67 -2.51
N VAL A 161 11.06 1.05 -3.33
CA VAL A 161 11.21 0.98 -4.79
C VAL A 161 9.85 1.24 -5.43
N GLY A 162 9.78 2.24 -6.31
CA GLY A 162 8.52 2.54 -7.01
C GLY A 162 8.12 1.42 -7.96
N SER A 163 6.82 1.11 -8.02
CA SER A 163 6.27 -0.01 -8.82
C SER A 163 6.74 -0.06 -10.27
N SER A 164 6.89 1.10 -10.91
CA SER A 164 7.35 1.23 -12.31
C SER A 164 8.78 0.71 -12.55
N GLN A 165 9.63 0.77 -11.52
CA GLN A 165 11.02 0.32 -11.58
C GLN A 165 11.21 -1.07 -10.99
N PHE A 166 10.33 -1.49 -10.09
CA PHE A 166 10.43 -2.74 -9.32
C PHE A 166 10.76 -3.97 -10.18
N SER A 167 10.01 -4.21 -11.27
CA SER A 167 10.24 -5.36 -12.15
C SER A 167 11.66 -5.47 -12.73
N LYS A 168 12.39 -4.35 -12.84
CA LYS A 168 13.74 -4.28 -13.42
C LYS A 168 14.86 -4.49 -12.38
N VAL A 169 14.58 -4.21 -11.10
CA VAL A 169 15.59 -4.16 -10.04
C VAL A 169 15.37 -5.20 -8.94
N ARG A 170 14.22 -5.88 -8.94
CA ARG A 170 13.89 -6.90 -7.94
C ARG A 170 14.87 -8.07 -7.95
N ALA A 171 15.19 -8.58 -6.77
CA ALA A 171 15.81 -9.87 -6.58
C ALA A 171 14.78 -11.02 -6.60
N PRO A 172 15.18 -12.27 -6.89
CA PRO A 172 14.31 -13.43 -6.71
C PRO A 172 13.76 -13.51 -5.28
N GLY A 173 12.48 -13.86 -5.14
CA GLY A 173 11.78 -13.88 -3.85
C GLY A 173 11.24 -12.52 -3.39
N GLU A 174 11.58 -11.40 -4.05
CA GLU A 174 11.01 -10.09 -3.71
C GLU A 174 9.70 -9.83 -4.46
N PHE A 175 8.69 -9.36 -3.74
CA PHE A 175 7.38 -8.99 -4.30
C PHE A 175 6.95 -7.60 -3.82
N HIS A 176 6.44 -6.79 -4.73
CA HIS A 176 5.99 -5.44 -4.41
C HIS A 176 4.63 -5.49 -3.71
N PHE A 177 4.51 -4.80 -2.58
CA PHE A 177 3.32 -4.90 -1.73
C PHE A 177 2.04 -4.46 -2.44
N ALA A 178 2.07 -3.30 -3.11
CA ALA A 178 0.94 -2.86 -3.93
C ALA A 178 0.53 -3.88 -5.02
N HIS A 179 1.49 -4.58 -5.65
CA HIS A 179 1.17 -5.59 -6.67
C HIS A 179 0.44 -6.79 -6.06
N LEU A 180 0.89 -7.25 -4.89
CA LEU A 180 0.26 -8.33 -4.14
C LEU A 180 -1.19 -7.98 -3.79
N ILE A 181 -1.43 -6.78 -3.26
CA ILE A 181 -2.80 -6.32 -2.94
C ILE A 181 -3.68 -6.35 -4.19
N THR A 182 -3.23 -5.76 -5.30
CA THR A 182 -4.02 -5.76 -6.54
C THR A 182 -4.24 -7.16 -7.11
N ALA A 183 -3.28 -8.08 -6.94
CA ALA A 183 -3.42 -9.47 -7.35
C ALA A 183 -4.50 -10.18 -6.51
N MET A 184 -4.47 -10.05 -5.19
CA MET A 184 -5.47 -10.65 -4.30
C MET A 184 -6.88 -10.13 -4.57
N LEU A 185 -7.03 -8.80 -4.74
CA LEU A 185 -8.30 -8.20 -5.12
C LEU A 185 -8.77 -8.68 -6.50
N SER A 186 -7.84 -8.90 -7.44
CA SER A 186 -8.16 -9.45 -8.76
C SER A 186 -8.68 -10.88 -8.67
N PHE A 187 -8.09 -11.72 -7.82
CA PHE A 187 -8.55 -13.08 -7.56
C PHE A 187 -9.96 -13.09 -6.97
N LEU A 188 -10.17 -12.34 -5.88
CA LEU A 188 -11.47 -12.29 -5.19
C LEU A 188 -12.59 -11.81 -6.12
N ARG A 189 -12.30 -10.88 -7.04
CA ARG A 189 -13.28 -10.34 -7.98
C ARG A 189 -13.41 -11.14 -9.28
N GLY A 190 -12.52 -12.11 -9.54
CA GLY A 190 -12.46 -12.84 -10.80
C GLY A 190 -12.22 -11.97 -12.04
N ARG A 191 -11.67 -10.76 -11.87
CA ARG A 191 -11.39 -9.81 -12.97
C ARG A 191 -10.18 -8.93 -12.66
N PRO A 192 -9.42 -8.47 -13.68
CA PRO A 192 -8.21 -7.70 -13.41
C PRO A 192 -8.48 -6.37 -12.70
N VAL A 193 -7.75 -6.12 -11.62
CA VAL A 193 -7.81 -4.89 -10.83
C VAL A 193 -6.51 -4.11 -10.97
N ALA A 194 -6.61 -2.79 -11.12
CA ALA A 194 -5.46 -1.88 -11.18
C ALA A 194 -5.47 -0.91 -10.00
N ALA A 195 -4.29 -0.55 -9.50
CA ALA A 195 -4.17 0.51 -8.51
C ALA A 195 -4.64 1.86 -9.10
N SER A 196 -5.87 2.24 -8.78
CA SER A 196 -6.55 3.46 -9.25
C SER A 196 -7.20 4.19 -8.09
N THR A 197 -7.44 5.49 -8.25
CA THR A 197 -8.16 6.29 -7.24
C THR A 197 -9.55 5.72 -6.96
N GLY A 198 -10.22 5.21 -7.99
CA GLY A 198 -11.51 4.52 -7.86
C GLY A 198 -11.42 3.25 -7.01
N LEU A 199 -10.35 2.45 -7.16
CA LEU A 199 -10.15 1.27 -6.31
C LEU A 199 -9.94 1.67 -4.84
N VAL A 200 -9.10 2.67 -4.59
CA VAL A 200 -8.86 3.19 -3.23
C VAL A 200 -10.17 3.69 -2.60
N GLN A 201 -11.02 4.35 -3.39
CA GLN A 201 -12.36 4.78 -2.97
C GLN A 201 -13.28 3.61 -2.63
N GLU A 202 -13.32 2.59 -3.49
CA GLU A 202 -14.17 1.41 -3.30
C GLU A 202 -13.78 0.64 -2.02
N VAL A 203 -12.48 0.42 -1.80
CA VAL A 203 -11.98 -0.28 -0.61
C VAL A 203 -12.23 0.53 0.67
N ASN A 204 -12.02 1.86 0.64
CA ASN A 204 -12.31 2.72 1.78
C ASN A 204 -13.81 2.93 2.04
N GLY A 205 -14.65 2.92 1.00
CA GLY A 205 -16.09 3.11 1.15
C GLY A 205 -16.79 1.90 1.74
N ALA A 206 -16.26 0.70 1.45
CA ALA A 206 -16.78 -0.56 2.00
C ALA A 206 -16.49 -0.74 3.51
N SER A 207 -15.62 0.08 4.12
CA SER A 207 -15.28 -0.04 5.55
C SER A 207 -16.34 0.51 6.52
N ASP A 208 -17.43 1.10 6.01
CA ASP A 208 -18.49 1.70 6.82
C ASP A 208 -19.71 0.79 7.05
N ASP A 209 -19.83 -0.28 6.28
CA ASP A 209 -20.76 -1.39 6.53
C ASP A 209 -19.96 -2.56 7.12
N GLU A 210 -20.57 -3.34 8.02
CA GLU A 210 -19.94 -4.38 8.86
C GLU A 210 -19.36 -5.59 8.07
N GLU A 211 -18.34 -5.37 7.23
CA GLU A 211 -17.37 -6.37 6.80
C GLU A 211 -16.19 -5.64 6.13
N ASP A 212 -15.22 -5.26 6.95
CA ASP A 212 -13.99 -4.58 6.57
C ASP A 212 -13.35 -5.27 5.33
N ALA A 213 -13.15 -4.54 4.23
CA ALA A 213 -12.55 -5.10 3.01
C ALA A 213 -11.13 -5.67 3.26
N THR A 214 -10.48 -5.23 4.36
CA THR A 214 -9.25 -5.80 4.92
C THR A 214 -9.45 -7.11 5.69
N LEU A 215 -10.62 -7.34 6.31
CA LEU A 215 -11.02 -8.61 6.96
C LEU A 215 -11.57 -9.64 5.95
N ALA A 216 -12.04 -9.20 4.79
CA ALA A 216 -12.58 -10.09 3.75
C ALA A 216 -11.51 -10.95 3.04
N ILE A 217 -10.22 -10.63 3.20
CA ILE A 217 -9.17 -11.45 2.60
C ILE A 217 -8.76 -12.55 3.57
N ASP A 218 -9.29 -13.75 3.29
CA ASP A 218 -9.02 -14.99 3.99
C ASP A 218 -7.50 -15.23 4.23
N PRO A 219 -7.04 -15.38 5.49
CA PRO A 219 -5.66 -15.75 5.81
C PRO A 219 -5.16 -17.02 5.11
N GLU A 220 -6.05 -17.98 4.83
CA GLU A 220 -5.69 -19.19 4.07
C GLU A 220 -5.35 -18.85 2.62
N LEU A 221 -6.20 -18.05 1.95
CA LEU A 221 -5.93 -17.53 0.60
C LEU A 221 -4.58 -16.82 0.54
N PHE A 222 -4.23 -16.01 1.54
CA PHE A 222 -2.92 -15.35 1.60
C PHE A 222 -1.74 -16.33 1.65
N ASN A 223 -1.82 -17.29 2.57
CA ASN A 223 -0.74 -18.28 2.73
C ASN A 223 -0.57 -19.09 1.45
N GLU A 224 -1.66 -19.53 0.83
CA GLU A 224 -1.63 -20.27 -0.42
C GLU A 224 -1.12 -19.41 -1.60
N ALA A 225 -1.50 -18.12 -1.66
CA ALA A 225 -1.01 -17.20 -2.68
C ALA A 225 0.49 -16.93 -2.57
N VAL A 226 1.03 -16.74 -1.34
CA VAL A 226 2.47 -16.56 -1.12
C VAL A 226 3.25 -17.81 -1.53
N ARG A 227 2.79 -19.00 -1.10
CA ARG A 227 3.39 -20.28 -1.49
C ARG A 227 3.33 -20.49 -3.00
N PHE A 228 2.21 -20.12 -3.62
CA PHE A 228 2.02 -20.17 -5.05
C PHE A 228 3.04 -19.29 -5.78
N LEU A 229 3.19 -18.03 -5.38
CA LEU A 229 4.11 -17.08 -6.02
C LEU A 229 5.57 -17.56 -5.94
N VAL A 230 6.02 -18.04 -4.77
CA VAL A 230 7.38 -18.58 -4.60
C VAL A 230 7.61 -19.80 -5.50
N ARG A 231 6.63 -20.72 -5.58
CA ARG A 231 6.72 -21.91 -6.45
C ARG A 231 6.65 -21.56 -7.93
N LEU A 232 5.80 -20.61 -8.29
CA LEU A 232 5.65 -20.13 -9.65
C LEU A 232 6.93 -19.47 -10.12
N GLU A 233 7.50 -18.57 -9.32
CA GLU A 233 8.76 -17.91 -9.67
C GLU A 233 9.86 -18.93 -9.94
N ALA A 234 10.09 -19.87 -9.02
CA ALA A 234 11.12 -20.89 -9.18
C ALA A 234 10.91 -21.74 -10.45
N LEU A 235 9.66 -22.13 -10.72
CA LEU A 235 9.32 -22.89 -11.93
C LEU A 235 9.55 -22.08 -13.21
N LEU A 236 9.13 -20.82 -13.24
CA LEU A 236 9.29 -19.99 -14.42
C LEU A 236 10.76 -19.61 -14.66
N GLU A 237 11.53 -19.38 -13.61
CA GLU A 237 12.96 -19.07 -13.72
C GLU A 237 13.73 -20.26 -14.33
N GLU A 238 13.41 -21.48 -13.93
CA GLU A 238 13.94 -22.70 -14.55
C GLU A 238 13.59 -22.80 -16.04
N GLN A 239 12.38 -22.41 -16.43
CA GLN A 239 11.86 -22.55 -17.80
C GLN A 239 12.23 -21.40 -18.75
N HIS A 240 12.41 -20.19 -18.20
CA HIS A 240 12.45 -18.94 -18.98
C HIS A 240 13.53 -17.94 -18.54
N GLY A 241 14.28 -18.23 -17.47
CA GLY A 241 15.37 -17.36 -16.97
C GLY A 241 14.89 -15.94 -16.64
N ASP A 242 15.63 -14.92 -17.10
CA ASP A 242 15.35 -13.51 -16.79
C ASP A 242 13.96 -13.03 -17.23
N LEU A 243 13.36 -13.66 -18.26
CA LEU A 243 12.00 -13.32 -18.70
C LEU A 243 10.97 -13.62 -17.60
N ALA A 244 11.19 -14.67 -16.81
CA ALA A 244 10.33 -14.99 -15.66
C ALA A 244 10.35 -13.88 -14.62
N ARG A 245 11.55 -13.38 -14.29
CA ARG A 245 11.75 -12.32 -13.29
C ARG A 245 11.01 -11.04 -13.69
N LEU A 246 11.13 -10.66 -14.96
CA LEU A 246 10.42 -9.50 -15.51
C LEU A 246 8.91 -9.71 -15.54
N TRP A 247 8.47 -10.90 -15.97
CA TRP A 247 7.04 -11.21 -16.10
C TRP A 247 6.33 -11.16 -14.76
N ILE A 248 6.83 -11.88 -13.74
CA ILE A 248 6.21 -11.95 -12.41
C ILE A 248 6.34 -10.63 -11.62
N GLY A 249 7.37 -9.83 -11.93
CA GLY A 249 7.61 -8.55 -11.25
C GLY A 249 6.63 -7.42 -11.64
N ARG A 250 5.81 -7.60 -12.68
CA ARG A 250 4.90 -6.55 -13.17
C ARG A 250 3.51 -6.66 -12.55
N GLU A 251 2.97 -5.54 -12.08
CA GLU A 251 1.58 -5.43 -11.58
C GLU A 251 0.57 -5.97 -12.59
N VAL A 252 0.72 -5.60 -13.86
CA VAL A 252 -0.22 -5.99 -14.93
C VAL A 252 -0.28 -7.51 -15.13
N THR A 253 0.86 -8.19 -14.93
CA THR A 253 0.92 -9.64 -15.02
C THR A 253 0.24 -10.28 -13.83
N LEU A 254 0.60 -9.86 -12.61
CA LEU A 254 0.06 -10.47 -11.38
C LEU A 254 -1.46 -10.25 -11.27
N SER A 255 -1.93 -9.04 -11.60
CA SER A 255 -3.35 -8.71 -11.67
C SER A 255 -4.10 -9.60 -12.67
N GLY A 256 -3.58 -9.74 -13.90
CA GLY A 256 -4.20 -10.62 -14.91
C GLY A 256 -4.19 -12.10 -14.52
N LEU A 257 -3.06 -12.59 -14.00
CA LEU A 257 -2.89 -13.97 -13.56
C LEU A 257 -3.87 -14.32 -12.45
N PHE A 258 -3.92 -13.50 -11.39
CA PHE A 258 -4.81 -13.75 -10.27
C PHE A 258 -6.28 -13.59 -10.64
N ALA A 259 -6.62 -12.65 -11.54
CA ALA A 259 -7.96 -12.55 -12.08
C ALA A 259 -8.39 -13.84 -12.80
N GLY A 260 -7.52 -14.43 -13.63
CA GLY A 260 -7.85 -15.64 -14.39
C GLY A 260 -8.01 -16.85 -13.48
N LEU A 261 -7.16 -16.95 -12.45
CA LEU A 261 -7.30 -17.94 -11.38
C LEU A 261 -8.61 -17.76 -10.61
N GLY A 262 -8.97 -16.52 -10.27
CA GLY A 262 -10.19 -16.19 -9.55
C GLY A 262 -11.46 -16.51 -10.34
N ALA A 263 -11.50 -16.13 -11.62
CA ALA A 263 -12.60 -16.47 -12.52
C ALA A 263 -12.78 -17.98 -12.64
N TYR A 264 -11.68 -18.71 -12.87
CA TYR A 264 -11.72 -20.17 -12.91
C TYR A 264 -12.21 -20.79 -11.59
N PHE A 265 -11.76 -20.26 -10.46
CA PHE A 265 -12.19 -20.73 -9.14
C PHE A 265 -13.70 -20.58 -8.96
N ALA A 266 -14.24 -19.40 -9.28
CA ALA A 266 -15.68 -19.12 -9.24
C ALA A 266 -16.48 -20.03 -10.18
N GLU A 267 -15.98 -20.32 -11.39
CA GLU A 267 -16.61 -21.24 -12.35
C GLU A 267 -16.58 -22.71 -11.87
N SER A 268 -15.51 -23.12 -11.19
CA SER A 268 -15.27 -24.53 -10.87
C SER A 268 -16.11 -25.09 -9.71
N ASN A 269 -16.72 -24.23 -8.89
CA ASN A 269 -17.37 -24.60 -7.61
C ASN A 269 -16.49 -25.47 -6.68
N SER A 270 -15.16 -25.42 -6.87
CA SER A 270 -14.18 -26.13 -6.04
C SER A 270 -14.01 -25.42 -4.69
N ARG A 271 -13.74 -26.17 -3.63
CA ARG A 271 -13.26 -25.60 -2.35
C ARG A 271 -11.75 -25.34 -2.34
N GLU A 272 -11.01 -25.95 -3.27
CA GLU A 272 -9.56 -25.79 -3.37
C GLU A 272 -9.18 -24.69 -4.35
N PHE A 273 -8.27 -23.80 -3.93
CA PHE A 273 -7.73 -22.76 -4.80
C PHE A 273 -6.98 -23.36 -6.00
N PRO A 274 -7.10 -22.78 -7.21
CA PRO A 274 -6.56 -23.36 -8.44
C PRO A 274 -5.04 -23.23 -8.58
N PHE A 275 -4.33 -22.69 -7.59
CA PHE A 275 -2.88 -22.48 -7.62
C PHE A 275 -2.09 -23.75 -7.89
N LYS A 276 -2.43 -24.86 -7.20
CA LYS A 276 -1.76 -26.16 -7.39
C LYS A 276 -1.99 -26.70 -8.79
N LYS A 277 -3.22 -26.58 -9.30
CA LYS A 277 -3.57 -26.98 -10.67
C LYS A 277 -2.77 -26.18 -11.69
N PHE A 278 -2.67 -24.86 -11.54
CA PHE A 278 -1.90 -24.03 -12.46
C PHE A 278 -0.42 -24.42 -12.50
N ILE A 279 0.20 -24.65 -11.34
CA ILE A 279 1.58 -25.16 -11.26
C ILE A 279 1.72 -26.52 -11.94
N ALA A 280 0.78 -27.45 -11.72
CA ALA A 280 0.80 -28.76 -12.36
C ALA A 280 0.70 -28.65 -13.88
N THR A 281 -0.16 -27.78 -14.40
CA THR A 281 -0.27 -27.50 -15.84
C THR A 281 1.06 -27.03 -16.43
N LEU A 282 1.74 -26.09 -15.77
CA LEU A 282 3.03 -25.57 -16.24
C LEU A 282 4.19 -26.57 -16.13
N LYS A 283 4.13 -27.49 -15.16
CA LYS A 283 5.10 -28.59 -15.06
C LYS A 283 4.91 -29.62 -16.17
N ALA A 284 3.66 -29.96 -16.47
CA ALA A 284 3.32 -30.91 -17.53
C ALA A 284 3.62 -30.35 -18.92
N ASN A 285 3.49 -29.03 -19.10
CA ASN A 285 3.82 -28.34 -20.34
C ASN A 285 4.70 -27.09 -20.09
N PRO A 286 6.02 -27.25 -19.92
CA PRO A 286 6.96 -26.15 -19.68
C PRO A 286 6.99 -25.08 -20.79
N LYS A 287 6.49 -25.40 -21.97
CA LYS A 287 6.43 -24.48 -23.11
C LYS A 287 5.07 -23.78 -23.22
N ALA A 288 4.13 -24.01 -22.30
CA ALA A 288 2.78 -23.45 -22.39
C ALA A 288 2.78 -21.92 -22.44
N LEU A 289 3.56 -21.26 -21.57
CA LEU A 289 3.50 -19.82 -21.38
C LEU A 289 4.23 -19.00 -22.44
N ARG A 290 5.25 -19.55 -23.13
CA ARG A 290 5.99 -18.87 -24.23
C ARG A 290 6.32 -17.40 -23.95
N LEU A 291 7.00 -17.12 -22.83
CA LEU A 291 7.26 -15.74 -22.36
C LEU A 291 8.06 -14.87 -23.35
N SER A 292 8.86 -15.48 -24.25
CA SER A 292 9.52 -14.74 -25.34
C SER A 292 8.53 -14.19 -26.36
N GLU A 293 7.47 -14.94 -26.69
CA GLU A 293 6.38 -14.45 -27.53
C GLU A 293 5.57 -13.37 -26.79
N PHE A 294 5.35 -13.52 -25.49
CA PHE A 294 4.71 -12.48 -24.67
C PHE A 294 5.46 -11.14 -24.79
N GLU A 295 6.77 -11.12 -24.55
CA GLU A 295 7.56 -9.88 -24.60
C GLU A 295 7.59 -9.27 -25.99
N SER A 296 7.85 -10.06 -27.03
CA SER A 296 7.89 -9.56 -28.41
C SER A 296 6.53 -8.98 -28.84
N THR A 297 5.43 -9.65 -28.49
CA THR A 297 4.08 -9.17 -28.80
C THR A 297 3.78 -7.89 -28.02
N ARG A 298 4.01 -7.88 -26.70
CA ARG A 298 3.80 -6.71 -25.84
C ARG A 298 4.58 -5.49 -26.33
N ASN A 299 5.83 -5.66 -26.73
CA ASN A 299 6.70 -4.57 -27.18
C ASN A 299 6.38 -4.08 -28.60
N SER A 300 5.61 -4.86 -29.39
CA SER A 300 5.16 -4.46 -30.73
C SER A 300 3.92 -3.55 -30.73
N LEU A 301 3.28 -3.36 -29.58
CA LEU A 301 2.05 -2.59 -29.46
C LEU A 301 2.31 -1.08 -29.54
N ASP A 302 1.45 -0.39 -30.30
CA ASP A 302 1.50 1.06 -30.46
C ASP A 302 0.95 1.77 -29.20
N LEU A 303 1.87 2.24 -28.35
CA LEU A 303 1.57 2.92 -27.08
C LEU A 303 0.74 4.20 -27.24
N SER A 304 0.69 4.79 -28.43
CA SER A 304 -0.05 6.04 -28.68
C SER A 304 -1.57 5.82 -28.82
N LYS A 305 -1.99 4.59 -29.10
CA LYS A 305 -3.40 4.28 -29.44
C LYS A 305 -4.12 3.46 -28.38
N ILE A 306 -3.39 2.81 -27.48
CA ILE A 306 -3.98 1.84 -26.56
C ILE A 306 -3.57 2.09 -25.11
N ASN A 307 -4.46 1.76 -24.19
CA ASN A 307 -4.11 1.64 -22.78
C ASN A 307 -3.32 0.36 -22.55
N ILE A 308 -2.00 0.42 -22.76
CA ILE A 308 -1.08 -0.72 -22.66
C ILE A 308 -1.24 -1.50 -21.34
N GLY A 309 -1.56 -0.80 -20.24
CA GLY A 309 -1.75 -1.44 -18.94
C GLY A 309 -3.00 -2.31 -18.89
N ASN A 310 -4.09 -1.85 -19.48
CA ASN A 310 -5.34 -2.62 -19.55
C ASN A 310 -5.22 -3.81 -20.48
N VAL A 311 -4.69 -3.59 -21.68
CA VAL A 311 -4.50 -4.63 -22.70
C VAL A 311 -3.63 -5.77 -22.15
N ASN A 312 -2.51 -5.44 -21.48
CA ASN A 312 -1.66 -6.47 -20.87
C ASN A 312 -2.40 -7.28 -19.79
N ARG A 313 -3.13 -6.61 -18.90
CA ARG A 313 -3.89 -7.27 -17.82
C ARG A 313 -4.90 -8.26 -18.39
N LEU A 314 -5.67 -7.84 -19.40
CA LEU A 314 -6.68 -8.68 -20.04
C LEU A 314 -6.07 -9.82 -20.86
N ALA A 315 -4.97 -9.57 -21.57
CA ALA A 315 -4.27 -10.62 -22.30
C ALA A 315 -3.80 -11.75 -21.34
N VAL A 316 -3.19 -11.38 -20.21
CA VAL A 316 -2.75 -12.35 -19.20
C VAL A 316 -3.94 -13.06 -18.53
N PHE A 317 -5.02 -12.34 -18.24
CA PHE A 317 -6.26 -12.92 -17.73
C PHE A 317 -6.83 -14.00 -18.64
N ASN A 318 -7.08 -13.66 -19.90
CA ASN A 318 -7.65 -14.59 -20.89
C ASN A 318 -6.72 -15.78 -21.15
N ALA A 319 -5.41 -15.54 -21.21
CA ALA A 319 -4.41 -16.59 -21.35
C ALA A 319 -4.41 -17.56 -20.15
N THR A 320 -4.46 -17.03 -18.93
CA THR A 320 -4.50 -17.83 -17.70
C THR A 320 -5.75 -18.72 -17.67
N LEU A 321 -6.92 -18.14 -17.94
CA LEU A 321 -8.18 -18.87 -17.95
C LEU A 321 -8.19 -19.95 -19.04
N SER A 322 -7.70 -19.62 -20.24
CA SER A 322 -7.54 -20.56 -21.35
C SER A 322 -6.63 -21.75 -20.99
N LEU A 323 -5.55 -21.51 -20.27
CA LEU A 323 -4.59 -22.54 -19.86
C LEU A 323 -5.17 -23.46 -18.77
N LEU A 324 -5.98 -22.93 -17.86
CA LEU A 324 -6.67 -23.72 -16.83
C LEU A 324 -7.76 -24.63 -17.41
N HIS A 325 -8.47 -24.15 -18.43
CA HIS A 325 -9.47 -24.92 -19.17
C HIS A 325 -8.85 -25.91 -20.16
N ASN A 326 -7.71 -25.56 -20.78
CA ASN A 326 -7.02 -26.40 -21.76
C ASN A 326 -5.53 -26.59 -21.41
N PRO A 327 -5.20 -27.43 -20.41
CA PRO A 327 -3.84 -27.56 -19.87
C PRO A 327 -2.76 -27.99 -20.87
N SER A 328 -3.14 -28.73 -21.91
CA SER A 328 -2.21 -29.22 -22.94
C SER A 328 -1.91 -28.18 -24.03
N SER A 329 -2.58 -27.02 -24.02
CA SER A 329 -2.42 -26.01 -25.06
C SER A 329 -1.20 -25.12 -24.83
N ASN A 330 -0.56 -24.72 -25.93
CA ASN A 330 0.45 -23.67 -25.91
C ASN A 330 -0.22 -22.33 -26.18
N LEU A 331 0.15 -21.30 -25.42
CA LEU A 331 -0.36 -19.96 -25.65
C LEU A 331 0.20 -19.36 -26.94
N HIS A 332 -0.63 -18.60 -27.64
CA HIS A 332 -0.23 -17.76 -28.76
C HIS A 332 -0.60 -16.33 -28.41
N TRP A 333 0.34 -15.57 -27.85
CA TRP A 333 0.06 -14.27 -27.22
C TRP A 333 -0.60 -13.27 -28.16
N ARG A 334 -0.27 -13.29 -29.46
CA ARG A 334 -0.94 -12.44 -30.46
C ARG A 334 -2.47 -12.54 -30.41
N LYS A 335 -3.02 -13.73 -30.16
CA LYS A 335 -4.47 -13.93 -30.03
C LYS A 335 -5.06 -13.14 -28.87
N TYR A 336 -4.40 -13.21 -27.71
CA TYR A 336 -4.89 -12.59 -26.48
C TYR A 336 -4.69 -11.06 -26.46
N PHE A 337 -3.67 -10.56 -27.16
CA PHE A 337 -3.46 -9.14 -27.35
C PHE A 337 -4.35 -8.52 -28.45
N ALA A 338 -4.81 -9.31 -29.43
CA ALA A 338 -5.69 -8.85 -30.50
C ALA A 338 -7.17 -8.71 -30.09
N MET A 339 -7.60 -9.36 -29.01
CA MET A 339 -8.98 -9.30 -28.51
C MET A 339 -9.45 -7.90 -28.05
N GLU A 340 -8.56 -6.91 -27.92
CA GLU A 340 -8.89 -5.49 -27.66
C GLU A 340 -8.50 -4.54 -28.81
N ALA A 341 -7.86 -5.03 -29.88
CA ALA A 341 -7.54 -4.21 -31.05
C ALA A 341 -8.70 -4.12 -32.07
N ALA A 342 -9.77 -4.88 -31.82
CA ALA A 342 -11.06 -4.83 -32.49
C ALA A 342 -12.09 -4.28 -31.51
#